data_AF-A0A2K8L300-F1
#
_entry.id   AF-A0A2K8L300-F1
#
_cell.length_a   1.000
_cell.length_b   1.000
_cell.length_c   1.000
_cell.angle_alpha   90.00
_cell.angle_beta   90.00
_cell.angle_gamma   90.00
#
_symmetry.space_group_name_H-M   'P 1'
#
loop_
_entity.id
_entity.type
_entity.pdbx_description
1 polymer ?
#
loop_
_entity_poly.entity_id
_entity_poly.type
_entity_poly.pdbx_seq_one_letter_code
_entity_poly.pdbx_strand_id
1 'polypeptide(L)'
;MKASDLISIWEAPDNSRLTPKQFSLRLPVHVAARVSALCDMYPNKTRTEIIGDLLSSALDQLQTSFPEVKGKQTDHISEQGVEIDIFEDLGPTNRFYSLANKHYIDLEQELGNENPAPLFSDKVVIIEEK
;
A
#
# COMPACT_ATOMS: atom_id res chain seq x y z
N MET A 1 -1.10 -4.93 -4.06
CA MET A 1 -1.43 -6.36 -4.27
C MET A 1 -2.95 -6.49 -4.37
N LYS A 2 -3.50 -7.37 -5.21
CA LYS A 2 -4.97 -7.53 -5.27
C LYS A 2 -5.39 -8.40 -4.08
N ALA A 3 -6.55 -8.11 -3.49
CA ALA A 3 -7.10 -8.94 -2.40
C ALA A 3 -7.26 -10.42 -2.79
N SER A 4 -7.42 -10.70 -4.09
CA SER A 4 -7.48 -12.06 -4.63
C SER A 4 -6.16 -12.84 -4.51
N ASP A 5 -5.01 -12.14 -4.44
CA ASP A 5 -3.68 -12.77 -4.38
C ASP A 5 -3.32 -13.20 -2.95
N LEU A 6 -4.07 -12.74 -1.94
CA LEU A 6 -3.85 -13.08 -0.52
C LEU A 6 -3.92 -14.58 -0.24
N ILE A 7 -4.76 -15.31 -0.99
CA ILE A 7 -4.94 -16.75 -0.82
C ILE A 7 -3.62 -17.49 -1.03
N SER A 8 -2.82 -17.08 -2.01
CA SER A 8 -1.51 -17.69 -2.30
C SER A 8 -0.42 -17.29 -1.30
N ILE A 9 -0.55 -16.14 -0.65
CA ILE A 9 0.43 -15.62 0.30
C ILE A 9 0.24 -16.25 1.68
N TRP A 10 -1.01 -16.55 2.06
CA TRP A 10 -1.31 -17.25 3.31
C TRP A 10 -0.74 -18.67 3.40
N GLU A 11 -0.32 -19.27 2.28
CA GLU A 11 0.36 -20.57 2.26
C GLU A 11 1.88 -20.47 2.51
N ALA A 12 2.47 -19.27 2.54
CA ALA A 12 3.90 -19.04 2.76
C ALA A 12 4.22 -18.68 4.23
N PRO A 13 5.43 -19.00 4.74
CA PRO A 13 5.87 -18.58 6.07
C PRO A 13 6.04 -17.05 6.15
N ASP A 14 5.39 -16.46 7.15
CA ASP A 14 5.16 -15.03 7.33
C ASP A 14 6.36 -14.32 7.98
N ASN A 15 6.66 -13.08 7.58
CA ASN A 15 7.72 -12.25 8.17
C ASN A 15 7.32 -10.76 8.24
N SER A 16 6.09 -10.47 8.65
CA SER A 16 5.61 -9.08 8.79
C SER A 16 5.98 -8.47 10.15
N ARG A 17 6.68 -7.34 10.10
CA ARG A 17 7.06 -6.53 11.27
C ARG A 17 5.86 -5.66 11.65
N LEU A 18 5.21 -5.96 12.77
CA LEU A 18 4.01 -5.23 13.23
C LEU A 18 4.37 -3.98 14.04
N THR A 19 3.54 -2.94 13.92
CA THR A 19 3.66 -1.74 14.77
C THR A 19 3.35 -2.09 16.24
N PRO A 20 3.92 -1.37 17.22
CA PRO A 20 3.64 -1.63 18.64
C PRO A 20 2.27 -1.09 19.08
N LYS A 21 1.64 -0.25 18.25
CA LYS A 21 0.32 0.33 18.51
C LYS A 21 -0.79 -0.68 18.17
N GLN A 22 -1.66 -0.93 19.15
CA GLN A 22 -2.86 -1.73 18.94
C GLN A 22 -4.02 -0.84 18.48
N PHE A 23 -4.64 -1.19 17.36
CA PHE A 23 -5.87 -0.56 16.89
C PHE A 23 -7.08 -1.39 17.32
N SER A 24 -8.01 -0.76 18.02
CA SER A 24 -9.31 -1.35 18.38
C SER A 24 -10.41 -0.70 17.56
N LEU A 25 -11.09 -1.47 16.72
CA LEU A 25 -12.16 -0.99 15.84
C LEU A 25 -13.43 -1.82 15.97
N ARG A 26 -14.58 -1.18 15.78
CA ARG A 26 -15.90 -1.83 15.76
C ARG A 26 -16.28 -2.07 14.29
N LEU A 27 -16.43 -3.33 13.91
CA LEU A 27 -16.83 -3.71 12.55
C LEU A 27 -18.35 -3.74 12.41
N PRO A 28 -18.90 -3.37 11.23
CA PRO A 28 -20.27 -3.71 10.87
C PRO A 28 -20.49 -5.22 10.94
N VAL A 29 -21.69 -5.63 11.36
CA VAL A 29 -22.02 -7.05 11.62
C VAL A 29 -21.73 -7.96 10.42
N HIS A 30 -22.06 -7.53 9.20
CA HIS A 30 -21.82 -8.32 7.99
C HIS A 30 -20.32 -8.48 7.68
N VAL A 31 -19.50 -7.49 8.00
CA VAL A 31 -18.03 -7.58 7.84
C VAL A 31 -17.46 -8.52 8.87
N ALA A 32 -17.87 -8.37 10.14
CA ALA A 32 -17.45 -9.27 11.22
C ALA A 32 -17.80 -10.73 10.92
N ALA A 33 -18.99 -11.01 10.41
CA ALA A 33 -19.40 -12.36 10.01
C ALA A 33 -18.51 -12.96 8.90
N ARG A 34 -18.14 -12.16 7.90
CA ARG A 34 -17.24 -12.58 6.82
C ARG A 34 -15.82 -12.85 7.32
N VAL A 35 -15.30 -12.00 8.21
CA VAL A 35 -13.98 -12.20 8.83
C VAL A 35 -13.98 -13.48 9.68
N SER A 36 -15.04 -13.72 10.46
CA SER A 36 -15.20 -14.97 11.21
C SER A 36 -15.20 -16.18 10.30
N ALA A 37 -15.97 -16.16 9.20
CA ALA A 37 -15.98 -17.25 8.23
C ALA A 37 -14.58 -17.51 7.61
N LEU A 38 -13.80 -16.47 7.34
CA LEU A 38 -12.42 -16.61 6.86
C LEU A 38 -11.51 -17.25 7.91
N CYS A 39 -11.66 -16.88 9.20
CA CYS A 39 -10.90 -17.53 10.27
C CYS A 39 -11.23 -19.03 10.37
N ASP A 40 -12.49 -19.41 10.18
CA ASP A 40 -12.92 -20.81 10.20
C ASP A 40 -12.39 -21.59 8.97
N MET A 41 -12.32 -20.93 7.80
CA MET A 41 -11.75 -21.53 6.59
C MET A 41 -10.23 -21.70 6.64
N TYR A 42 -9.52 -20.79 7.33
CA TYR A 42 -8.06 -20.74 7.41
C TYR A 42 -7.58 -20.81 8.87
N PRO A 43 -7.72 -21.95 9.56
CA PRO A 43 -7.46 -22.07 11.00
C PRO A 43 -5.99 -21.89 11.39
N ASN A 44 -5.07 -22.00 10.43
CA ASN A 44 -3.64 -21.79 10.65
C ASN A 44 -3.25 -20.30 10.67
N LYS A 45 -4.19 -19.40 10.36
CA LYS A 45 -3.96 -17.95 10.36
C LYS A 45 -4.72 -17.30 11.52
N THR A 46 -4.03 -16.41 12.22
CA THR A 46 -4.66 -15.61 13.27
C THR A 46 -5.61 -14.59 12.65
N ARG A 47 -6.61 -14.16 13.44
CA ARG A 47 -7.50 -13.07 13.03
C ARG A 47 -6.73 -11.79 12.71
N THR A 48 -5.62 -11.54 13.40
CA THR A 48 -4.76 -10.38 13.17
C THR A 48 -4.10 -10.43 11.80
N GLU A 49 -3.54 -11.59 11.41
CA GLU A 49 -2.98 -11.78 10.07
C GLU A 49 -4.04 -11.55 8.99
N ILE A 50 -5.19 -12.24 9.09
CA ILE A 50 -6.27 -12.12 8.10
C ILE A 50 -6.73 -10.66 7.94
N ILE A 51 -6.97 -9.96 9.05
CA ILE A 51 -7.40 -8.54 9.00
C ILE A 51 -6.28 -7.66 8.47
N GLY A 52 -5.04 -7.88 8.89
CA GLY A 52 -3.87 -7.13 8.43
C GLY A 52 -3.70 -7.24 6.92
N ASP A 53 -3.78 -8.45 6.37
CA ASP A 53 -3.61 -8.71 4.95
C ASP A 53 -4.74 -8.14 4.10
N LEU A 54 -5.99 -8.25 4.59
CA LEU A 54 -7.14 -7.63 3.94
C LEU A 54 -7.02 -6.10 3.92
N LEU A 55 -6.58 -5.49 5.02
CA LEU A 55 -6.38 -4.04 5.10
C LEU A 55 -5.26 -3.57 4.17
N SER A 56 -4.12 -4.25 4.20
CA SER A 56 -2.98 -3.94 3.31
C SER A 56 -3.39 -4.04 1.84
N SER A 57 -4.08 -5.12 1.46
CA SER A 57 -4.57 -5.29 0.08
C SER A 57 -5.60 -4.25 -0.33
N ALA A 58 -6.50 -3.87 0.58
CA ALA A 58 -7.50 -2.83 0.30
C ALA A 58 -6.85 -1.45 0.13
N LEU A 59 -5.82 -1.13 0.91
CA LEU A 59 -5.05 0.11 0.79
C LEU A 59 -4.28 0.17 -0.53
N ASP A 60 -3.61 -0.93 -0.90
CA ASP A 60 -2.93 -1.03 -2.20
C ASP A 60 -3.91 -0.84 -3.37
N GLN A 61 -5.06 -1.51 -3.31
CA GLN A 61 -6.07 -1.40 -4.36
C GLN A 61 -6.68 0.00 -4.44
N LEU A 62 -6.92 0.63 -3.28
CA LEU A 62 -7.38 2.01 -3.21
C LEU A 62 -6.37 2.97 -3.87
N GLN A 63 -5.08 2.77 -3.60
CA GLN A 63 -4.00 3.56 -4.19
C GLN A 63 -3.99 3.47 -5.72
N THR A 64 -4.15 2.26 -6.29
CA THR A 64 -4.27 2.07 -7.75
C THR A 64 -5.52 2.72 -8.34
N SER A 65 -6.52 3.02 -7.51
CA SER A 65 -7.78 3.64 -7.96
C SER A 65 -7.73 5.16 -7.97
N PHE A 66 -6.62 5.80 -7.57
CA PHE A 66 -6.49 7.24 -7.62
C PHE A 66 -6.37 7.74 -9.06
N PRO A 67 -7.07 8.84 -9.42
CA PRO A 67 -6.97 9.40 -10.76
C PRO A 67 -5.59 10.02 -10.97
N GLU A 68 -4.94 9.65 -12.07
CA GLU A 68 -3.71 10.26 -12.53
C GLU A 68 -4.02 11.63 -13.14
N VAL A 69 -3.29 12.67 -12.73
CA VAL A 69 -3.47 14.02 -13.29
C VAL A 69 -2.14 14.47 -13.88
N LYS A 70 -2.03 14.42 -15.21
CA LYS A 70 -0.81 14.85 -15.91
C LYS A 70 -0.54 16.34 -15.68
N GLY A 71 0.61 16.61 -15.08
CA GLY A 71 1.19 17.93 -14.92
C GLY A 71 2.19 18.25 -16.04
N LYS A 72 3.27 18.92 -15.69
CA LYS A 72 4.31 19.30 -16.63
C LYS A 72 5.13 18.08 -17.06
N GLN A 73 5.55 18.04 -18.32
CA GLN A 73 6.58 17.10 -18.76
C GLN A 73 7.89 17.43 -18.04
N THR A 74 8.39 16.46 -17.28
CA THR A 74 9.58 16.61 -16.45
C THR A 74 10.81 16.14 -17.20
N ASP A 75 10.72 15.02 -17.91
CA ASP A 75 11.82 14.41 -18.64
C ASP A 75 11.35 13.76 -19.95
N HIS A 76 12.29 13.52 -20.86
CA HIS A 76 12.11 12.74 -22.07
C HIS A 76 13.34 11.85 -22.25
N ILE A 77 13.12 10.54 -22.32
CA ILE A 77 14.16 9.56 -22.58
C ILE A 77 13.91 8.95 -23.96
N SER A 78 14.92 9.04 -24.83
CA SER A 78 14.92 8.36 -26.13
C SER A 78 16.12 7.42 -26.17
N GLU A 79 15.89 6.13 -25.93
CA GLU A 79 16.90 5.09 -26.12
C GLU A 79 16.38 3.97 -27.04
N GLN A 80 17.22 3.57 -27.99
CA GLN A 80 16.97 2.43 -28.90
C GLN A 80 15.63 2.46 -29.66
N GLY A 81 15.09 3.65 -29.92
CA GLY A 81 13.82 3.82 -30.64
C GLY A 81 12.56 3.76 -29.78
N VAL A 82 12.71 3.70 -28.45
CA VAL A 82 11.61 3.88 -27.50
C VAL A 82 11.65 5.33 -27.01
N GLU A 83 10.61 6.10 -27.31
CA GLU A 83 10.39 7.45 -26.76
C GLU A 83 9.55 7.31 -25.49
N ILE A 84 10.10 7.71 -24.35
CA ILE A 84 9.43 7.71 -23.05
C ILE A 84 9.30 9.15 -22.56
N ASP A 85 8.06 9.63 -22.49
CA ASP A 85 7.74 10.93 -21.89
C ASP A 85 7.36 10.75 -20.42
N ILE A 86 8.02 11.51 -19.55
CA ILE A 86 7.81 11.45 -18.10
C ILE A 86 7.13 12.74 -17.66
N PHE A 87 5.92 12.62 -17.11
CA PHE A 87 5.12 13.74 -16.61
C PHE A 87 5.04 13.71 -15.09
N GLU A 88 4.93 14.89 -14.48
CA GLU A 88 4.57 15.02 -13.06
C GLU A 88 3.13 14.54 -12.84
N ASP A 89 2.88 13.74 -11.79
CA ASP A 89 1.51 13.42 -11.35
C ASP A 89 1.00 14.49 -10.37
N LEU A 90 0.06 15.33 -10.78
CA LEU A 90 -0.61 16.30 -9.88
C LEU A 90 -1.84 15.70 -9.19
N GLY A 91 -2.04 14.38 -9.27
CA GLY A 91 -3.17 13.66 -8.70
C GLY A 91 -3.14 13.56 -7.17
N PRO A 92 -4.21 13.04 -6.55
CA PRO A 92 -4.29 12.86 -5.10
C PRO A 92 -3.25 11.86 -4.56
N THR A 93 -2.64 11.05 -5.43
CA THR A 93 -1.56 10.10 -5.13
C THR A 93 -0.39 10.78 -4.42
N ASN A 94 0.06 11.93 -4.93
CA ASN A 94 1.19 12.65 -4.34
C ASN A 94 0.88 13.12 -2.90
N ARG A 95 -0.32 13.63 -2.68
CA ARG A 95 -0.77 14.03 -1.33
C ARG A 95 -0.84 12.84 -0.40
N PHE A 96 -1.35 11.70 -0.87
CA PHE A 96 -1.42 10.47 -0.09
C PHE A 96 -0.01 9.99 0.30
N TYR A 97 0.94 9.93 -0.64
CA TYR A 97 2.31 9.50 -0.39
C TYR A 97 3.03 10.39 0.61
N SER A 98 2.91 11.71 0.46
CA SER A 98 3.51 12.67 1.39
C SER A 98 3.00 12.47 2.83
N LEU A 99 1.67 12.31 2.99
CA LEU A 99 1.07 12.08 4.31
C LEU A 99 1.43 10.70 4.88
N ALA A 100 1.42 9.67 4.05
CA ALA A 100 1.78 8.32 4.48
C ALA A 100 3.25 8.22 4.88
N ASN A 101 4.17 8.85 4.15
CA ASN A 101 5.58 8.97 4.51
C ASN A 101 5.76 9.65 5.86
N LYS A 102 5.07 10.78 6.09
CA LYS A 102 5.10 11.47 7.38
C LYS A 102 4.69 10.53 8.52
N HIS A 103 3.54 9.88 8.40
CA HIS A 103 3.06 8.97 9.44
C HIS A 103 3.96 7.74 9.63
N TYR A 104 4.54 7.20 8.55
CA TYR A 104 5.47 6.08 8.63
C TYR A 104 6.75 6.45 9.37
N ILE A 105 7.35 7.60 9.05
CA ILE A 105 8.54 8.12 9.72
C ILE A 105 8.26 8.31 11.21
N ASP A 106 7.15 8.95 11.56
CA ASP A 106 6.75 9.15 12.97
C ASP A 106 6.66 7.81 13.72
N LEU A 107 6.06 6.78 13.11
CA LEU A 107 5.93 5.44 13.70
C LEU A 107 7.27 4.69 13.82
N GLU A 108 8.14 4.79 12.82
CA GLU A 108 9.48 4.19 12.87
C GLU A 108 10.36 4.85 13.95
N GLN A 109 10.25 6.18 14.11
CA GLN A 109 10.96 6.91 15.18
C GLN A 109 10.46 6.50 16.57
N GLU A 110 9.15 6.33 16.76
CA GLU A 110 8.59 5.77 18.00
C GLU A 110 9.10 4.34 18.29
N LEU A 111 9.44 3.58 17.25
CA LEU A 111 10.04 2.25 17.33
C LEU A 111 11.56 2.26 17.57
N GLY A 112 12.18 3.44 17.69
CA GLY A 112 13.61 3.62 17.93
C GLY A 112 14.48 3.66 16.67
N ASN A 113 13.89 3.80 15.49
CA ASN A 113 14.64 4.03 14.26
C ASN A 113 14.93 5.54 14.12
N GLU A 114 16.19 5.92 14.30
CA GLU A 114 16.60 7.35 14.31
C GLU A 114 16.61 7.99 12.91
N ASN A 115 16.70 7.18 11.83
CA ASN A 115 16.75 7.69 10.46
C ASN A 115 15.98 6.78 9.49
N PRO A 116 14.64 6.74 9.58
CA PRO A 116 13.81 5.92 8.71
C PRO A 116 13.79 6.48 7.29
N ALA A 117 13.93 5.58 6.30
CA ALA A 117 13.66 5.90 4.91
C ALA A 117 12.14 6.11 4.70
N PRO A 118 11.72 6.94 3.72
CA PRO A 118 10.32 7.10 3.39
C PRO A 118 9.70 5.79 2.86
N LEU A 119 8.40 5.60 3.12
CA LEU A 119 7.64 4.43 2.69
C LEU A 119 7.42 4.40 1.17
N PHE A 120 7.19 5.57 0.57
CA PHE A 120 6.97 5.79 -0.85
C PHE A 120 8.03 6.73 -1.43
N SER A 121 8.34 6.55 -2.72
CA SER A 121 9.20 7.48 -3.46
C SER A 121 8.56 8.87 -3.52
N ASP A 122 9.38 9.91 -3.37
CA ASP A 122 8.96 11.32 -3.35
C ASP A 122 8.46 11.82 -4.71
N LYS A 123 8.78 11.10 -5.80
CA LYS A 123 8.35 11.43 -7.16
C LYS A 123 7.43 10.36 -7.72
N VAL A 124 6.14 10.68 -7.79
CA VAL A 124 5.18 9.96 -8.65
C VAL A 124 5.21 10.60 -10.02
N VAL A 125 5.54 9.80 -11.02
CA VAL A 125 5.59 10.24 -12.41
C VAL A 125 4.68 9.38 -13.27
N ILE A 126 4.03 10.00 -14.24
CA ILE A 126 3.24 9.32 -15.27
C ILE A 126 4.17 9.06 -16.45
N ILE A 127 4.29 7.80 -16.84
CA ILE A 127 5.17 7.36 -17.92
C ILE A 127 4.29 7.04 -19.13
N GLU A 128 4.55 7.69 -20.26
CA GLU A 128 3.95 7.33 -21.54
C GLU A 128 5.04 6.82 -22.49
N GLU A 129 4.87 5.57 -22.94
CA GLU A 129 5.65 5.00 -24.03
C GLU A 129 4.93 5.27 -25.35
N LYS A 130 5.67 5.66 -26.38
CA LYS A 130 5.14 6.08 -27.69
C LYS A 130 5.54 5.15 -28.82
#